data_AF-A0A1B6M5J2-F1
#
_entry.id   AF-A0A1B6M5J2-F1
#
_cell.length_a   1.000
_cell.length_b   1.000
_cell.length_c   1.000
_cell.angle_alpha   90.00
_cell.angle_beta   90.00
_cell.angle_gamma   90.00
#
_symmetry.space_group_name_H-M   'P 1'
#
loop_
_entity.id
_entity.type
_entity.pdbx_description
1 polymer ?
#
loop_
_entity_poly.entity_id
_entity_poly.type
_entity_poly.pdbx_seq_one_letter_code
_entity_poly.pdbx_strand_id
1 'polypeptide(L)'
;MACDGPLFVILCLVSVVPVRPDVDLRDYLRHKERIRQFPCSVPRPSVVAVMRISHGWAVVDPWETMLHRCDKSGCCPLAKTCKSSAEELVELSFLLRNVRTHDTRLERITFRNHTKCVCVSTHRPR
;
A
#
# COMPACT_ATOMS: atom_id res chain seq x y z
N MET A 1 -56.97 24.18 -37.00
CA MET A 1 -57.45 24.75 -38.28
C MET A 1 -56.24 25.19 -39.07
N ALA A 2 -56.16 24.67 -40.31
CA ALA A 2 -55.32 25.08 -41.46
C ALA A 2 -53.79 25.12 -41.33
N CYS A 3 -53.14 24.45 -42.30
CA CYS A 3 -51.69 24.37 -42.54
C CYS A 3 -51.26 25.46 -43.54
N ASP A 4 -50.00 25.93 -43.49
CA ASP A 4 -49.25 26.35 -44.70
C ASP A 4 -47.74 26.43 -44.40
N GLY A 5 -46.91 25.70 -45.18
CA GLY A 5 -45.45 25.53 -45.01
C GLY A 5 -44.62 26.61 -45.71
N PRO A 6 -43.42 26.31 -46.29
CA PRO A 6 -42.43 25.31 -45.92
C PRO A 6 -41.06 26.01 -45.67
N LEU A 7 -40.52 25.93 -44.45
CA LEU A 7 -39.10 26.24 -44.21
C LEU A 7 -38.51 25.25 -43.20
N PHE A 8 -38.72 23.96 -43.48
CA PHE A 8 -38.09 22.85 -42.78
C PHE A 8 -36.65 22.68 -43.30
N VAL A 9 -35.78 23.61 -42.94
CA VAL A 9 -34.32 23.37 -42.91
C VAL A 9 -33.79 23.85 -41.58
N ILE A 10 -34.42 23.42 -40.49
CA ILE A 10 -33.73 23.40 -39.20
C ILE A 10 -32.92 22.11 -39.23
N LEU A 11 -31.69 22.21 -39.75
CA LEU A 11 -30.65 21.21 -39.50
C LEU A 11 -30.64 20.97 -37.98
N CYS A 12 -31.16 19.82 -37.55
CA CYS A 12 -30.92 19.32 -36.22
C CYS A 12 -29.43 19.00 -36.13
N LEU A 13 -28.60 20.02 -35.89
CA LEU A 13 -27.32 19.86 -35.24
C LEU A 13 -27.64 19.40 -33.82
N VAL A 14 -28.04 18.13 -33.70
CA VAL A 14 -27.99 17.42 -32.43
C VAL A 14 -26.51 17.38 -32.13
N SER A 15 -26.03 18.34 -31.34
CA SER A 15 -24.71 18.27 -30.77
C SER A 15 -24.64 16.91 -30.10
N VAL A 16 -23.78 16.04 -30.63
CA VAL A 16 -23.42 14.81 -29.95
C VAL A 16 -22.63 15.27 -28.74
N VAL A 17 -23.35 15.65 -27.68
CA VAL A 17 -22.75 15.87 -26.38
C VAL A 17 -22.27 14.48 -25.98
N PRO A 18 -20.95 14.27 -25.80
CA PRO A 18 -20.47 13.00 -25.31
C PRO A 18 -21.11 12.79 -23.93
N VAL A 19 -22.09 11.89 -23.87
CA VAL A 19 -22.65 11.42 -22.61
C VAL A 19 -21.48 10.81 -21.87
N ARG A 20 -21.01 11.49 -20.82
CA ARG A 20 -20.01 10.91 -19.93
C ARG A 20 -20.61 9.60 -19.44
N PRO A 21 -19.88 8.47 -19.53
CA PRO A 21 -20.43 7.21 -19.06
C PRO A 21 -20.88 7.40 -17.62
N ASP A 22 -22.17 7.15 -17.39
CA ASP A 22 -22.73 7.13 -16.05
C ASP A 22 -21.90 6.14 -15.24
N VAL A 23 -21.26 6.61 -14.17
CA VAL A 23 -20.45 5.75 -13.32
C VAL A 23 -21.43 4.77 -12.67
N ASP A 24 -21.37 3.49 -13.07
CA ASP A 24 -22.33 2.50 -12.60
C ASP A 24 -22.27 2.38 -11.06
N LEU A 25 -23.32 2.89 -10.41
CA LEU A 25 -23.48 2.86 -8.95
C LEU A 25 -23.34 1.43 -8.41
N ARG A 26 -23.78 0.41 -9.16
CA ARG A 26 -23.67 -1.00 -8.73
C ARG A 26 -22.23 -1.45 -8.67
N ASP A 27 -21.42 -1.06 -9.65
CA ASP A 27 -20.00 -1.41 -9.68
C ASP A 27 -19.23 -0.68 -8.58
N TYR A 28 -19.56 0.58 -8.32
CA TYR A 28 -19.03 1.31 -7.15
C TYR A 28 -19.37 0.60 -5.83
N LEU A 29 -20.63 0.22 -5.62
CA LEU A 29 -21.07 -0.45 -4.39
C LEU A 29 -20.39 -1.82 -4.22
N ARG A 30 -20.26 -2.59 -5.31
CA ARG A 30 -19.55 -3.88 -5.32
C ARG A 30 -18.08 -3.71 -4.97
N HIS A 31 -17.41 -2.73 -5.58
CA HIS A 31 -16.02 -2.43 -5.28
C HIS A 31 -15.82 -2.02 -3.82
N LYS A 32 -16.69 -1.15 -3.30
CA LYS A 32 -16.68 -0.72 -1.90
C LYS A 32 -16.84 -1.90 -0.93
N GLU A 33 -17.75 -2.81 -1.21
CA GLU A 33 -17.97 -3.98 -0.36
C GLU A 33 -16.79 -4.95 -0.41
N ARG A 34 -16.18 -5.14 -1.60
CA ARG A 34 -14.96 -5.93 -1.72
C ARG A 34 -13.82 -5.37 -0.87
N ILE A 35 -13.60 -4.06 -0.86
CA ILE A 35 -12.53 -3.44 -0.04
C ILE A 35 -12.75 -3.66 1.45
N ARG A 36 -14.01 -3.61 1.93
CA ARG A 36 -14.35 -3.81 3.35
C ARG A 36 -13.96 -5.19 3.87
N GLN A 37 -13.85 -6.18 2.99
CA GLN A 37 -13.39 -7.53 3.34
C GLN A 37 -11.89 -7.61 3.66
N PHE A 38 -11.11 -6.54 3.43
CA PHE A 38 -9.67 -6.49 3.69
C PHE A 38 -9.32 -5.45 4.76
N PRO A 39 -9.80 -5.59 6.01
CA PRO A 39 -9.45 -4.68 7.10
C PRO A 39 -7.99 -4.83 7.51
N CYS A 40 -7.35 -3.72 7.89
CA CYS A 40 -6.07 -3.73 8.59
C CYS A 40 -6.16 -4.59 9.87
N SER A 41 -5.52 -5.76 9.88
CA SER A 41 -5.64 -6.73 10.98
C SER A 41 -4.42 -7.64 11.09
N VAL A 42 -4.15 -8.43 10.06
CA VAL A 42 -3.06 -9.42 10.04
C VAL A 42 -1.87 -8.86 9.26
N PRO A 43 -0.67 -8.80 9.87
CA PRO A 43 0.57 -8.46 9.19
C PRO A 43 0.80 -9.32 7.94
N ARG A 44 1.36 -8.73 6.88
CA ARG A 44 1.72 -9.46 5.65
C ARG A 44 3.23 -9.65 5.54
N PRO A 45 3.70 -10.77 4.96
CA PRO A 45 5.10 -10.94 4.60
C PRO A 45 5.58 -9.81 3.68
N SER A 46 6.72 -9.22 4.00
CA SER A 46 7.38 -8.20 3.22
C SER A 46 8.88 -8.44 3.21
N VAL A 47 9.49 -8.26 2.05
CA VAL A 47 10.95 -8.20 1.92
C VAL A 47 11.43 -6.86 2.45
N VAL A 48 12.48 -6.87 3.26
CA VAL A 48 13.10 -5.70 3.88
C VAL A 48 14.60 -5.76 3.66
N ALA A 49 15.16 -4.73 3.04
CA ALA A 49 16.59 -4.59 2.87
C ALA A 49 17.28 -4.38 4.22
N VAL A 50 18.38 -5.11 4.45
CA VAL A 50 19.18 -4.95 5.66
C VAL A 50 20.21 -3.87 5.42
N MET A 51 20.03 -2.71 6.05
CA MET A 51 20.97 -1.60 5.92
C MET A 51 22.34 -1.97 6.52
N ARG A 52 23.41 -1.35 5.99
CA ARG A 52 24.77 -1.50 6.51
C ARG A 52 24.81 -1.27 8.02
N ILE A 53 25.44 -2.20 8.72
CA ILE A 53 25.67 -2.10 10.16
C ILE A 53 26.77 -1.05 10.41
N SER A 54 26.71 -0.38 11.56
CA SER A 54 27.71 0.58 11.99
C SER A 54 29.11 -0.06 12.13
N HIS A 55 30.14 0.77 12.33
CA HIS A 55 31.52 0.33 12.60
C HIS A 55 32.25 -0.39 11.44
N GLY A 56 31.89 -0.07 10.20
CA GLY A 56 32.66 -0.51 9.03
C GLY A 56 32.38 -1.94 8.58
N TRP A 57 31.33 -2.58 9.09
CA TRP A 57 30.86 -3.87 8.60
C TRP A 57 29.66 -3.69 7.67
N ALA A 58 29.65 -4.38 6.54
CA ALA A 58 28.52 -4.40 5.62
C ALA A 58 27.93 -5.80 5.58
N VAL A 59 26.61 -5.90 5.61
CA VAL A 59 25.92 -7.16 5.30
C VAL A 59 26.18 -7.46 3.82
N VAL A 60 26.63 -8.67 3.55
CA VAL A 60 26.89 -9.15 2.18
C VAL A 60 25.95 -10.28 1.78
N ASP A 61 25.49 -11.09 2.74
CA ASP A 61 24.56 -12.18 2.45
C ASP A 61 23.76 -12.62 3.71
N PRO A 62 22.43 -12.79 3.63
CA PRO A 62 21.56 -12.21 2.60
C PRO A 62 21.47 -10.69 2.76
N TRP A 63 21.34 -9.95 1.66
CA TRP A 63 21.20 -8.48 1.68
C TRP A 63 19.78 -8.01 2.05
N GLU A 64 18.82 -8.93 2.07
CA GLU A 64 17.43 -8.71 2.45
C GLU A 64 16.95 -9.81 3.40
N THR A 65 15.83 -9.55 4.07
CA THR A 65 15.14 -10.54 4.89
C THR A 65 13.63 -10.41 4.75
N MET A 66 12.90 -11.47 5.10
CA MET A 66 11.45 -11.49 5.11
C MET A 66 10.93 -11.23 6.54
N LEU A 67 10.07 -10.23 6.67
CA LEU A 67 9.43 -9.86 7.95
C LEU A 67 7.94 -9.61 7.72
N HIS A 68 7.14 -9.87 8.74
CA HIS A 68 5.73 -9.51 8.77
C HIS A 68 5.59 -8.02 9.10
N ARG A 69 4.91 -7.28 8.22
CA ARG A 69 4.70 -5.83 8.31
C ARG A 69 3.23 -5.48 8.17
N CYS A 70 2.83 -4.41 8.87
CA CYS A 70 1.46 -3.89 8.81
C CYS A 70 1.23 -2.99 7.58
N ASP A 71 2.30 -2.57 6.93
CA ASP A 71 2.21 -1.79 5.70
C ASP A 71 1.49 -2.61 4.63
N LYS A 72 0.42 -2.05 4.06
CA LYS A 72 -0.44 -2.73 3.06
C LYS A 72 -1.14 -4.00 3.56
N SER A 73 -1.25 -4.21 4.88
CA SER A 73 -2.00 -5.36 5.44
C SER A 73 -3.51 -5.28 5.21
N GLY A 74 -4.03 -4.08 5.01
CA GLY A 74 -5.43 -3.84 4.67
C GLY A 74 -5.75 -2.35 4.62
N CYS A 75 -7.04 -2.04 4.53
CA CYS A 75 -7.55 -0.69 4.48
C CYS A 75 -7.95 -0.17 5.86
N CYS A 76 -7.84 1.14 6.04
CA CYS A 76 -8.33 1.85 7.22
C CYS A 76 -9.38 2.90 6.82
N PRO A 77 -10.29 3.29 7.75
CA PRO A 77 -11.16 4.45 7.55
C PRO A 77 -10.35 5.72 7.29
N LEU A 78 -11.04 6.75 6.76
CA LEU A 78 -10.45 8.07 6.52
C LEU A 78 -9.70 8.60 7.76
N ALA A 79 -8.57 9.27 7.52
CA ALA A 79 -7.68 9.84 8.54
C ALA A 79 -7.08 8.82 9.56
N LYS A 80 -7.06 7.54 9.21
CA LYS A 80 -6.34 6.50 9.97
C LYS A 80 -5.31 5.79 9.11
N THR A 81 -4.27 5.26 9.75
CA THR A 81 -3.22 4.45 9.08
C THR A 81 -3.10 3.10 9.76
N CYS A 82 -2.75 2.08 8.98
CA CYS A 82 -2.50 0.74 9.50
C CYS A 82 -1.13 0.71 10.17
N LYS A 83 -1.08 0.42 11.47
CA LYS A 83 0.14 0.36 12.26
C LYS A 83 0.19 -0.91 13.09
N SER A 84 1.40 -1.26 13.53
CA SER A 84 1.59 -2.35 14.48
C SER A 84 0.99 -1.99 15.83
N SER A 85 0.27 -2.94 16.43
CA SER A 85 -0.18 -2.88 17.83
C SER A 85 0.56 -3.88 18.71
N ALA A 86 1.18 -4.90 18.11
CA ALA A 86 2.01 -5.87 18.79
C ALA A 86 3.14 -6.34 17.86
N GLU A 87 4.32 -6.57 18.45
CA GLU A 87 5.54 -6.97 17.77
C GLU A 87 6.25 -8.03 18.59
N GLU A 88 7.05 -8.84 17.92
CA GLU A 88 8.04 -9.72 18.52
C GLU A 88 9.44 -9.38 17.99
N LEU A 89 10.46 -9.76 18.75
CA LEU A 89 11.84 -9.65 18.31
C LEU A 89 12.29 -10.97 17.71
N VAL A 90 12.82 -10.93 16.49
CA VAL A 90 13.39 -12.08 15.80
C VAL A 90 14.87 -11.83 15.55
N GLU A 91 15.70 -12.83 15.84
CA GLU A 91 17.12 -12.80 15.53
C GLU A 91 17.39 -13.59 14.26
N LEU A 92 18.09 -12.99 13.32
CA LEU A 92 18.44 -13.60 12.05
C LEU A 92 19.94 -13.46 11.81
N SER A 93 20.55 -14.48 11.23
CA SER A 93 22.00 -14.53 11.00
C SER A 93 22.37 -13.99 9.63
N PHE A 94 23.42 -13.17 9.58
CA PHE A 94 23.93 -12.58 8.35
C PHE A 94 25.43 -12.74 8.27
N LEU A 95 25.92 -12.93 7.04
CA LEU A 95 27.32 -12.79 6.71
C LEU A 95 27.63 -11.30 6.53
N LEU A 96 28.56 -10.82 7.33
CA LEU A 96 29.08 -9.47 7.24
C LEU A 96 30.52 -9.51 6.74
N ARG A 97 30.90 -8.45 6.02
CA ARG A 97 32.28 -8.21 5.59
C ARG A 97 32.75 -6.85 6.09
N ASN A 98 33.92 -6.82 6.71
CA ASN A 98 34.59 -5.59 7.07
C ASN A 98 35.01 -4.85 5.80
N VAL A 99 34.67 -3.57 5.70
CA VAL A 99 34.88 -2.76 4.51
C VAL A 99 36.36 -2.43 4.30
N ARG A 100 37.16 -2.41 5.37
CA ARG A 100 38.60 -2.10 5.32
C ARG A 100 39.47 -3.36 5.28
N THR A 101 39.25 -4.29 6.20
CA THR A 101 40.10 -5.49 6.32
C THR A 101 39.65 -6.64 5.44
N HIS A 102 38.43 -6.58 4.92
CA HIS A 102 37.79 -7.66 4.16
C HIS A 102 37.51 -8.94 4.96
N ASP A 103 37.73 -8.93 6.28
CA ASP A 103 37.35 -10.02 7.18
C ASP A 103 35.86 -10.28 7.13
N THR A 104 35.48 -11.54 7.29
CA THR A 104 34.07 -11.96 7.31
C THR A 104 33.69 -12.54 8.65
N ARG A 105 32.45 -12.29 9.07
CA ARG A 105 31.88 -12.94 10.27
C ARG A 105 30.39 -13.17 10.12
N LEU A 106 29.87 -14.13 10.87
CA LEU A 106 28.44 -14.28 11.09
C LEU A 106 28.02 -13.39 12.26
N GLU A 107 26.93 -12.66 12.09
CA GLU A 107 26.35 -11.82 13.13
C GLU A 107 24.84 -12.02 13.18
N ARG A 108 24.29 -12.08 14.40
CA ARG A 108 22.84 -12.09 14.61
C ARG A 108 22.36 -10.67 14.72
N ILE A 109 21.41 -10.31 13.85
CA ILE A 109 20.76 -9.01 13.85
C ILE A 109 19.33 -9.20 14.34
N THR A 110 18.91 -8.36 15.29
CA THR A 110 17.54 -8.36 15.82
C THR A 110 16.63 -7.47 14.98
N PHE A 111 15.48 -8.00 14.58
CA PHE A 111 14.44 -7.27 13.86
C PHE A 111 13.13 -7.28 14.65
N ARG A 112 12.32 -6.26 14.45
CA ARG A 112 10.92 -6.22 14.90
C ARG A 112 10.04 -6.87 13.85
N ASN A 113 9.38 -7.97 14.21
CA ASN A 113 8.39 -8.65 13.40
C ASN A 113 6.99 -8.29 13.92
N HIS A 114 6.11 -7.76 13.07
CA HIS A 114 4.77 -7.37 13.53
C HIS A 114 3.90 -8.63 13.69
N THR A 115 3.12 -8.70 14.76
CA THR A 115 2.22 -9.83 15.04
C THR A 115 0.74 -9.44 15.04
N LYS A 116 0.43 -8.14 15.17
CA LYS A 116 -0.96 -7.62 15.09
C LYS A 116 -1.01 -6.19 14.57
N CYS A 117 -1.96 -5.91 13.68
CA CYS A 117 -2.18 -4.57 13.13
C CYS A 117 -3.48 -3.92 13.61
N VAL A 118 -3.50 -2.59 13.66
CA VAL A 118 -4.68 -1.79 13.99
C VAL A 118 -4.67 -0.45 13.24
N CYS A 119 -5.85 0.10 12.97
CA CYS A 119 -5.98 1.44 12.43
C CYS A 119 -5.85 2.50 13.52
N VAL A 120 -4.79 3.30 13.47
CA VAL A 120 -4.54 4.41 14.40
C VAL A 120 -4.80 5.75 13.72
N SER A 121 -5.27 6.73 14.49
CA SER A 121 -5.46 8.10 14.00
C SER A 121 -4.13 8.72 13.59
N THR A 122 -4.10 9.39 12.44
CA THR A 122 -2.94 10.21 12.06
C THR A 122 -2.96 11.50 12.87
N HIS A 123 -2.43 11.50 14.08
CA HIS A 123 -2.08 12.77 14.71
C HIS A 123 -0.95 13.40 13.88
N ARG A 124 -1.28 14.32 12.98
CA ARG A 124 -0.33 15.37 12.61
C ARG A 124 -0.40 16.40 13.75
N PRO A 125 0.58 16.48 14.67
CA PRO A 125 0.75 17.71 15.41
C PRO A 125 0.92 18.83 14.36
N ARG A 126 0.10 19.87 14.47
CA ARG A 126 0.31 21.13 13.74
C ARG A 126 1.49 21.86 14.35
#